data_AF-A0AAE3WGR6-F1
#
_entry.id   AF-A0AAE3WGR6-F1
#
_cell.length_a   1.000
_cell.length_b   1.000
_cell.length_c   1.000
_cell.angle_alpha   90.00
_cell.angle_beta   90.00
_cell.angle_gamma   90.00
#
_symmetry.space_group_name_H-M   'P 1'
#
loop_
_entity.id
_entity.type
_entity.pdbx_description
1 polymer ?
#
loop_
_entity_poly.entity_id
_entity_poly.type
_entity_poly.pdbx_seq_one_letter_code
_entity_poly.pdbx_strand_id
1 'polypeptide(L)'
;MEETAAKCLYATQNDEEQWSYLFRTEGNQEFWYYTTDDLEDLEIEVADYGQDFFTDFDNQRLAQISNGEDEPSPEELSKLRKTVARWQLEQGYDDARTGFIVPVSVGSVVAGYAVFDCGRIEGFDDPALVSAYHSIEEARKAARDMGEVVHIFV
;
A
#
# COMPACT_ATOMS: atom_id res chain seq x y z
N MET A 1 7.20 25.47 10.96
CA MET A 1 6.49 24.38 10.25
C MET A 1 7.49 23.46 9.56
N GLU A 2 8.36 23.95 8.68
CA GLU A 2 9.41 23.11 8.04
C GLU A 2 10.41 22.50 9.03
N GLU A 3 10.77 23.21 10.11
CA GLU A 3 11.76 22.72 11.08
C GLU A 3 11.31 21.46 11.84
N THR A 4 10.01 21.32 12.12
CA THR A 4 9.46 20.14 12.81
C THR A 4 9.34 18.95 11.85
N ALA A 5 8.85 19.18 10.63
CA ALA A 5 8.79 18.14 9.60
C ALA A 5 10.19 17.61 9.27
N ALA A 6 11.20 18.49 9.15
CA ALA A 6 12.59 18.10 8.98
C ALA A 6 13.14 17.34 10.20
N LYS A 7 12.82 17.75 11.42
CA LYS A 7 13.21 17.01 12.63
C LYS A 7 12.59 15.60 12.68
N CYS A 8 11.32 15.48 12.29
CA CYS A 8 10.68 14.17 12.13
C CYS A 8 11.34 13.35 11.01
N LEU A 9 11.73 14.01 9.91
CA LEU A 9 12.38 13.38 8.77
C LEU A 9 13.77 12.81 9.15
N TYR A 10 14.56 13.56 9.91
CA TYR A 10 15.94 13.16 10.22
C TYR A 10 16.08 12.33 11.51
N ALA A 11 15.00 12.14 12.28
CA ALA A 11 15.04 11.48 13.58
C ALA A 11 15.53 10.02 13.51
N THR A 12 15.33 9.34 12.38
CA THR A 12 15.55 7.89 12.27
C THR A 12 16.53 7.49 11.16
N GLN A 13 17.01 8.46 10.37
CA GLN A 13 17.82 8.17 9.17
C GLN A 13 19.16 7.48 9.49
N ASN A 14 19.67 7.58 10.72
CA ASN A 14 20.95 6.98 11.14
C ASN A 14 20.80 5.95 12.27
N ASP A 15 19.59 5.45 12.54
CA ASP A 15 19.42 4.38 13.52
C ASP A 15 19.90 3.05 12.90
N GLU A 16 20.83 2.34 13.55
CA GLU A 16 21.35 1.06 13.07
C GLU A 16 20.27 -0.04 13.05
N GLU A 17 19.13 0.19 13.72
CA GLU A 17 17.96 -0.69 13.70
C GLU A 17 16.68 0.05 13.26
N GLN A 18 16.68 0.72 12.10
CA GLN A 18 15.47 1.40 11.58
C GLN A 18 14.22 0.52 11.66
N TRP A 19 14.35 -0.77 11.32
CA TRP A 19 13.30 -1.78 11.49
C TRP A 19 12.77 -1.88 12.92
N SER A 20 13.67 -1.95 13.92
CA SER A 20 13.24 -2.07 15.31
C SER A 20 12.51 -0.84 15.80
N TYR A 21 12.86 0.35 15.30
CA TYR A 21 12.10 1.57 15.56
C TYR A 21 10.67 1.49 14.99
N LEU A 22 10.49 1.03 13.74
CA LEU A 22 9.15 0.89 13.14
C LEU A 22 8.27 -0.04 13.97
N PHE A 23 8.76 -1.21 14.33
CA PHE A 23 7.98 -2.24 15.03
C PHE A 23 7.78 -1.95 16.53
N ARG A 24 8.75 -1.31 17.20
CA ARG A 24 8.70 -1.09 18.65
C ARG A 24 8.01 0.21 19.04
N THR A 25 7.82 1.14 18.10
CA THR A 25 7.14 2.41 18.41
C THR A 25 5.67 2.16 18.67
N GLU A 26 5.20 2.46 19.87
CA GLU A 26 3.79 2.35 20.23
C GLU A 26 2.92 3.25 19.34
N GLY A 27 1.86 2.68 18.77
CA GLY A 27 0.94 3.39 17.88
C GLY A 27 1.43 3.50 16.42
N ASN A 28 2.49 2.78 16.05
CA ASN A 28 2.80 2.57 14.63
C ASN A 28 1.63 1.87 13.93
N GLN A 29 1.46 2.16 12.64
CA GLN A 29 0.43 1.59 11.78
C GLN A 29 1.11 1.02 10.54
N GLU A 30 1.09 -0.29 10.42
CA GLU A 30 1.47 -0.99 9.19
C GLU A 30 0.38 -0.79 8.12
N PHE A 31 0.78 -0.72 6.86
CA PHE A 31 -0.11 -0.74 5.71
C PHE A 31 0.55 -1.42 4.52
N TRP A 32 -0.29 -1.96 3.64
CA TRP A 32 0.13 -2.73 2.48
C TRP A 32 -0.45 -2.09 1.22
N TYR A 33 0.31 -2.10 0.13
CA TYR A 33 -0.09 -1.40 -1.09
C TYR A 33 0.58 -1.97 -2.36
N TYR A 34 -0.05 -1.71 -3.50
CA TYR A 34 0.54 -1.92 -4.83
C TYR A 34 0.72 -0.56 -5.51
N THR A 35 1.87 -0.38 -6.16
CA THR A 35 2.10 0.76 -7.06
C THR A 35 1.33 0.58 -8.36
N THR A 36 1.28 1.63 -9.19
CA THR A 36 0.71 1.52 -10.54
C THR A 36 1.44 0.47 -11.37
N ASP A 37 2.77 0.43 -11.29
CA ASP A 37 3.59 -0.54 -12.02
C ASP A 37 3.29 -1.97 -11.55
N ASP A 38 3.17 -2.20 -10.24
CA ASP A 38 2.81 -3.52 -9.70
C ASP A 38 1.45 -4.01 -10.23
N LEU A 39 0.47 -3.09 -10.33
CA LEU A 39 -0.84 -3.42 -10.89
C LEU A 39 -0.80 -3.66 -12.41
N GLU A 40 0.09 -2.99 -13.12
CA GLU A 40 0.26 -3.19 -14.56
C GLU A 40 0.92 -4.53 -14.90
N ASP A 41 1.85 -4.96 -14.05
CA ASP A 41 2.56 -6.25 -14.13
C ASP A 41 1.74 -7.42 -13.58
N LEU A 42 0.61 -7.15 -12.91
CA LEU A 42 -0.26 -8.21 -12.39
C LEU A 42 -0.82 -9.06 -13.54
N GLU A 43 -0.36 -10.31 -13.61
CA GLU A 43 -0.91 -11.30 -14.52
C GLU A 43 -2.31 -11.69 -14.04
N ILE A 44 -3.34 -11.38 -14.84
CA ILE A 44 -4.72 -11.73 -14.52
C ILE A 44 -5.31 -12.58 -15.62
N GLU A 45 -5.62 -13.82 -15.26
CA GLU A 45 -6.48 -14.66 -16.06
C GLU A 45 -7.94 -14.38 -15.72
N VAL A 46 -8.65 -13.70 -16.62
CA VAL A 46 -10.07 -13.38 -16.44
C VAL A 46 -10.92 -14.64 -16.21
N ALA A 47 -10.49 -15.81 -16.69
CA ALA A 47 -11.15 -17.08 -16.44
C ALA A 47 -11.12 -17.49 -14.95
N ASP A 48 -10.03 -17.18 -14.25
CA ASP A 48 -9.80 -17.57 -12.85
C ASP A 48 -10.42 -16.59 -11.85
N TYR A 49 -10.44 -15.30 -12.21
CA TYR A 49 -10.90 -14.21 -11.34
C TYR A 49 -12.26 -13.61 -11.78
N GLY A 50 -12.78 -14.03 -12.94
CA GLY A 50 -13.94 -13.43 -13.61
C GLY A 50 -15.26 -13.47 -12.83
N GLN A 51 -15.54 -14.55 -12.08
CA GLN A 51 -16.84 -14.71 -11.42
C GLN A 51 -16.92 -14.05 -10.04
N ASP A 52 -15.81 -14.06 -9.30
CA ASP A 52 -15.81 -13.60 -7.89
C ASP A 52 -15.53 -12.08 -7.77
N PHE A 53 -14.89 -11.48 -8.77
CA PHE A 53 -14.39 -10.09 -8.69
C PHE A 53 -15.13 -9.09 -9.59
N PHE A 54 -16.13 -9.54 -10.34
CA PHE A 54 -16.91 -8.71 -11.25
C PHE A 54 -18.41 -8.69 -10.92
N THR A 55 -18.76 -8.30 -9.69
CA THR A 55 -20.16 -8.11 -9.31
C THR A 55 -20.88 -6.99 -10.09
N ASP A 56 -20.11 -6.09 -10.70
CA ASP A 56 -20.62 -4.93 -11.45
C ASP A 56 -20.77 -5.18 -12.97
N PHE A 57 -20.32 -6.33 -13.47
CA PHE A 57 -20.43 -6.66 -14.90
C PHE A 57 -21.65 -7.52 -15.13
N ASP A 58 -22.30 -7.31 -16.27
CA ASP A 58 -23.29 -8.26 -16.74
C ASP A 58 -22.61 -9.62 -16.96
N ASN A 59 -23.19 -10.69 -16.40
CA ASN A 59 -22.72 -12.07 -16.57
C ASN A 59 -22.51 -12.43 -18.05
N GLN A 60 -23.26 -11.80 -18.95
CA GLN A 60 -23.08 -11.97 -20.39
C GLN A 60 -21.74 -11.40 -20.89
N ARG A 61 -21.32 -10.23 -20.41
CA ARG A 61 -20.04 -9.59 -20.77
C ARG A 61 -18.86 -10.42 -20.27
N LEU A 62 -18.96 -10.97 -19.07
CA LEU A 62 -17.94 -11.88 -18.51
C LEU A 62 -17.80 -13.15 -19.35
N ALA A 63 -18.92 -13.77 -19.72
CA ALA A 63 -18.90 -14.96 -20.57
C ALA A 63 -18.25 -14.68 -21.94
N GLN A 64 -18.52 -13.52 -22.54
CA GLN A 64 -17.91 -13.11 -23.81
C GLN A 64 -16.40 -12.95 -23.68
N ILE A 65 -15.92 -12.31 -22.62
CA ILE A 65 -14.49 -12.14 -22.38
C ILE A 65 -13.82 -13.49 -22.09
N SER A 66 -14.37 -14.31 -21.20
CA SER A 66 -13.82 -15.63 -20.85
C SER A 66 -13.77 -16.60 -22.03
N ASN A 67 -14.72 -16.50 -22.97
CA ASN A 67 -14.74 -17.31 -24.18
C ASN A 67 -13.82 -16.78 -25.29
N GLY A 68 -13.16 -15.62 -25.09
CA GLY A 68 -12.34 -14.96 -26.11
C GLY A 68 -13.15 -14.33 -27.24
N GLU A 69 -14.45 -14.10 -27.03
CA GLU A 69 -15.33 -13.43 -28.00
C GLU A 69 -15.12 -11.91 -27.99
N ASP A 70 -14.69 -11.36 -26.86
CA ASP A 70 -14.37 -9.95 -26.68
C ASP A 70 -13.12 -9.75 -25.80
N GLU A 71 -12.45 -8.62 -25.98
CA GLU A 71 -11.40 -8.16 -25.06
C GLU A 71 -11.98 -7.22 -23.99
N PRO A 72 -11.48 -7.29 -22.74
CA PRO A 72 -11.80 -6.29 -21.73
C PRO A 72 -11.15 -4.95 -22.10
N SER A 73 -11.91 -3.87 -21.96
CA SER A 73 -11.41 -2.52 -22.17
C SER A 73 -10.38 -2.12 -21.08
N PRO A 74 -9.56 -1.08 -21.31
CA PRO A 74 -8.57 -0.64 -20.34
C PRO A 74 -9.14 -0.28 -18.96
N GLU A 75 -10.36 0.29 -18.91
CA GLU A 75 -11.02 0.61 -17.65
C GLU A 75 -11.47 -0.65 -16.90
N GLU A 76 -11.99 -1.64 -17.64
CA GLU A 76 -12.41 -2.93 -17.10
C GLU A 76 -11.19 -3.69 -16.53
N LEU A 77 -10.08 -3.71 -17.27
CA LEU A 77 -8.81 -4.29 -16.82
C LEU A 77 -8.23 -3.58 -15.59
N SER A 78 -8.26 -2.25 -15.55
CA SER A 78 -7.76 -1.48 -14.41
C SER A 78 -8.57 -1.76 -13.14
N LYS A 79 -9.90 -1.82 -13.25
CA LYS A 79 -10.76 -2.21 -12.12
C LYS A 79 -10.46 -3.64 -11.65
N LEU A 80 -10.32 -4.57 -12.59
CA LEU A 80 -9.99 -5.96 -12.27
C LEU A 80 -8.66 -6.08 -11.51
N ARG A 81 -7.61 -5.41 -11.98
CA ARG A 81 -6.29 -5.36 -11.33
C ARG A 81 -6.39 -4.91 -9.89
N LYS A 82 -7.11 -3.82 -9.62
CA LYS A 82 -7.31 -3.31 -8.26
C LYS A 82 -8.05 -4.30 -7.37
N THR A 83 -9.06 -4.97 -7.91
CA THR A 83 -9.86 -5.92 -7.14
C THR A 83 -9.07 -7.19 -6.82
N VAL A 84 -8.35 -7.75 -7.80
CA VAL A 84 -7.51 -8.94 -7.59
C VAL A 84 -6.39 -8.63 -6.60
N ALA A 85 -5.72 -7.50 -6.74
CA ALA A 85 -4.69 -7.03 -5.81
C ALA A 85 -5.23 -6.93 -4.37
N ARG A 86 -6.43 -6.37 -4.18
CA ARG A 86 -7.09 -6.35 -2.87
C ARG A 86 -7.34 -7.73 -2.31
N TRP A 87 -7.84 -8.64 -3.13
CA TRP A 87 -8.09 -10.00 -2.70
C TRP A 87 -6.79 -10.74 -2.34
N GLN A 88 -5.73 -10.59 -3.14
CA GLN A 88 -4.42 -11.17 -2.86
C GLN A 88 -3.90 -10.72 -1.49
N LEU A 89 -4.02 -9.44 -1.18
CA LEU A 89 -3.70 -8.91 0.14
C LEU A 89 -4.52 -9.53 1.26
N GLU A 90 -5.83 -9.69 1.08
CA GLU A 90 -6.71 -10.34 2.06
C GLU A 90 -6.38 -11.82 2.26
N GLN A 91 -5.86 -12.50 1.24
CA GLN A 91 -5.39 -13.88 1.34
C GLN A 91 -3.96 -13.99 1.92
N GLY A 92 -3.25 -12.88 2.09
CA GLY A 92 -1.89 -12.85 2.61
C GLY A 92 -0.83 -13.25 1.58
N TYR A 93 -1.06 -12.98 0.29
CA TYR A 93 0.02 -13.01 -0.70
C TYR A 93 1.07 -11.92 -0.38
N ASP A 94 2.33 -12.21 -0.68
CA ASP A 94 3.53 -11.48 -0.24
C ASP A 94 4.14 -10.56 -1.30
N ASP A 95 3.44 -10.39 -2.43
CA ASP A 95 3.86 -9.58 -3.58
C ASP A 95 3.62 -8.08 -3.38
N ALA A 96 2.78 -7.71 -2.42
CA ALA A 96 2.53 -6.33 -2.06
C ALA A 96 3.73 -5.66 -1.36
N ARG A 97 3.79 -4.35 -1.49
CA ARG A 97 4.72 -3.52 -0.74
C ARG A 97 4.17 -3.25 0.65
N THR A 98 5.07 -3.11 1.62
CA THR A 98 4.74 -2.78 3.00
C THR A 98 5.22 -1.37 3.34
N GLY A 99 4.46 -0.63 4.11
CA GLY A 99 4.84 0.66 4.64
C GLY A 99 4.35 0.84 6.08
N PHE A 100 4.89 1.87 6.74
CA PHE A 100 4.55 2.19 8.12
C PHE A 100 4.27 3.67 8.29
N ILE A 101 3.24 3.98 9.08
CA ILE A 101 3.04 5.30 9.66
C ILE A 101 3.49 5.23 11.12
N VAL A 102 4.55 5.96 11.47
CA VAL A 102 5.16 5.90 12.79
C VAL A 102 5.03 7.24 13.52
N PRO A 103 4.47 7.28 14.74
CA PRO A 103 4.41 8.52 15.51
C PRO A 103 5.80 8.93 15.99
N VAL A 104 6.16 10.18 15.73
CA VAL A 104 7.43 10.78 16.18
C VAL A 104 7.16 11.57 17.45
N SER A 105 7.77 11.13 18.57
CA SER A 105 7.58 11.77 19.86
C SER A 105 8.75 12.69 20.25
N VAL A 106 8.44 13.82 20.86
CA VAL A 106 9.41 14.72 21.51
C VAL A 106 9.06 14.76 22.99
N GLY A 107 9.87 14.08 23.80
CA GLY A 107 9.50 13.80 25.20
C GLY A 107 8.31 12.85 25.26
N SER A 108 7.23 13.24 25.94
CA SER A 108 6.00 12.43 26.09
C SER A 108 4.87 12.83 25.14
N VAL A 109 5.16 13.65 24.13
CA VAL A 109 4.14 14.20 23.22
C VAL A 109 4.47 13.80 21.79
N VAL A 110 3.47 13.27 21.07
CA VAL A 110 3.57 13.04 19.63
C VAL A 110 3.66 14.38 18.92
N ALA A 111 4.80 14.64 18.29
CA ALA A 111 5.09 15.86 17.55
C ALA A 111 4.71 15.76 16.06
N GLY A 112 4.55 14.54 15.55
CA GLY A 112 4.17 14.27 14.16
C GLY A 112 4.15 12.78 13.83
N TYR A 113 4.05 12.48 12.55
CA TYR A 113 3.96 11.12 12.01
C TYR A 113 4.86 11.03 10.78
N ALA A 114 5.73 10.02 10.75
CA ALA A 114 6.60 9.70 9.62
C ALA A 114 6.01 8.54 8.82
N VAL A 115 6.10 8.60 7.49
CA VAL A 115 5.64 7.54 6.57
C VAL A 115 6.85 6.90 5.93
N PHE A 116 7.01 5.60 6.14
CA PHE A 116 8.09 4.79 5.60
C PHE A 116 7.57 3.83 4.53
N ASP A 117 8.36 3.66 3.47
CA ASP A 117 8.25 2.59 2.49
C ASP A 117 9.30 1.53 2.82
N CYS A 118 8.88 0.29 3.04
CA CYS A 118 9.77 -0.83 3.34
C CYS A 118 9.98 -1.74 2.12
N GLY A 119 9.52 -1.33 0.93
CA GLY A 119 9.63 -2.14 -0.27
C GLY A 119 8.77 -3.40 -0.18
N ARG A 120 9.21 -4.47 -0.86
CA ARG A 120 8.55 -5.78 -0.81
C ARG A 120 9.13 -6.63 0.31
N ILE A 121 8.29 -7.47 0.93
CA ILE A 121 8.64 -8.31 2.09
C ILE A 121 9.85 -9.20 1.81
N GLU A 122 9.98 -9.73 0.59
CA GLU A 122 11.08 -10.62 0.22
C GLU A 122 12.39 -9.90 -0.11
N GLY A 123 12.39 -8.57 -0.25
CA GLY A 123 13.52 -7.79 -0.74
C GLY A 123 14.60 -7.45 0.30
N PHE A 124 14.27 -7.51 1.59
CA PHE A 124 15.10 -6.92 2.66
C PHE A 124 15.48 -5.46 2.34
N ASP A 125 14.56 -4.67 1.80
CA ASP A 125 14.82 -3.25 1.58
C ASP A 125 14.83 -2.51 2.93
N ASP A 126 15.88 -1.73 3.19
CA ASP A 126 15.90 -0.86 4.37
C ASP A 126 14.74 0.14 4.29
N PRO A 127 14.00 0.38 5.39
CA PRO A 127 12.89 1.31 5.39
C PRO A 127 13.29 2.71 4.93
N ALA A 128 12.77 3.10 3.78
CA ALA A 128 12.96 4.42 3.23
C ALA A 128 11.94 5.39 3.81
N LEU A 129 12.41 6.45 4.45
CA LEU A 129 11.53 7.51 4.88
C LEU A 129 11.03 8.33 3.69
N VAL A 130 9.73 8.28 3.45
CA VAL A 130 9.09 8.93 2.31
C VAL A 130 8.69 10.37 2.66
N SER A 131 8.07 10.56 3.81
CA SER A 131 7.49 11.85 4.19
C SER A 131 7.20 11.94 5.70
N ALA A 132 6.95 13.16 6.19
CA ALA A 132 6.56 13.41 7.57
C ALA A 132 5.49 14.51 7.68
N TYR A 133 4.56 14.34 8.59
CA TYR A 133 3.36 15.17 8.76
C TYR A 133 3.11 15.51 10.23
N HIS A 134 2.33 16.55 10.48
CA HIS A 134 1.99 16.94 11.85
C HIS A 134 0.73 16.23 12.36
N SER A 135 -0.06 15.65 11.46
CA SER A 135 -1.30 14.93 11.78
C SER A 135 -1.31 13.52 11.19
N ILE A 136 -2.03 12.62 11.85
CA ILE A 136 -2.20 11.24 11.38
C ILE A 136 -3.05 11.20 10.11
N GLU A 137 -4.00 12.13 9.96
CA GLU A 137 -4.86 12.24 8.78
C GLU A 137 -4.06 12.55 7.52
N GLU A 138 -3.10 13.48 7.61
CA GLU A 138 -2.18 13.81 6.52
C GLU A 138 -1.26 12.62 6.18
N ALA A 139 -0.71 11.94 7.19
CA ALA A 139 0.11 10.75 6.97
C ALA A 139 -0.66 9.60 6.32
N ARG A 140 -1.91 9.36 6.75
CA ARG A 140 -2.80 8.37 6.13
C ARG A 140 -3.19 8.74 4.71
N LYS A 141 -3.33 10.02 4.41
CA LYS A 141 -3.56 10.50 3.05
C LYS A 141 -2.32 10.25 2.18
N ALA A 142 -1.13 10.57 2.69
CA ALA A 142 0.11 10.31 1.97
C ALA A 142 0.33 8.83 1.68
N ALA A 143 0.06 7.96 2.66
CA ALA A 143 0.07 6.52 2.45
C ALA A 143 -0.88 6.12 1.31
N ARG A 144 -2.11 6.65 1.28
CA ARG A 144 -3.07 6.47 0.17
C ARG A 144 -2.55 6.95 -1.19
N ASP A 145 -1.72 7.97 -1.21
CA ASP A 145 -1.19 8.56 -2.45
C ASP A 145 0.06 7.79 -2.96
N MET A 146 0.63 6.85 -2.18
CA MET A 146 1.78 6.01 -2.60
C MET A 146 1.42 4.93 -3.63
N GLY A 147 0.14 4.57 -3.74
CA GLY A 147 -0.35 3.55 -4.64
C GLY A 147 -1.83 3.31 -4.46
N GLU A 148 -2.37 2.28 -5.12
CA GLU A 148 -3.75 1.88 -4.86
C GLU A 148 -3.77 1.05 -3.57
N VAL A 149 -3.91 1.75 -2.45
CA VAL A 149 -3.78 1.17 -1.12
C VAL A 149 -4.99 0.32 -0.77
N VAL A 150 -4.73 -0.88 -0.26
CA VAL A 150 -5.69 -1.69 0.45
C VAL A 150 -5.28 -1.67 1.91
N HIS A 151 -5.92 -0.78 2.66
CA HIS A 151 -5.57 -0.57 4.05
C HIS A 151 -5.95 -1.78 4.90
N ILE A 152 -4.95 -2.40 5.52
CA ILE A 152 -5.15 -3.15 6.75
C ILE A 152 -4.36 -2.41 7.82
N PHE A 153 -5.04 -1.54 8.57
CA PHE A 153 -4.49 -1.02 9.83
C PHE A 153 -4.66 -2.14 10.85
N VAL A 154 -3.62 -2.95 11.07
CA VAL A 154 -3.60 -3.96 12.14
C VAL A 154 -3.34 -3.29 13.48
#